data_AF-A0A973LUV0-F1
#
_entry.id   AF-A0A973LUV0-F1
#
_cell.length_a   1.000
_cell.length_b   1.000
_cell.length_c   1.000
_cell.angle_alpha   90.00
_cell.angle_beta   90.00
_cell.angle_gamma   90.00
#
_symmetry.space_group_name_H-M   'P 1'
#
loop_
_entity.id
_entity.type
_entity.pdbx_description
1 polymer ?
#
loop_
_entity_poly.entity_id
_entity_poly.type
_entity_poly.pdbx_seq_one_letter_code
_entity_poly.pdbx_strand_id
1 'polypeptide(L)' 'MRDENDFLHELEIEVEAEVTMVVAGHSAETADLPITEWLYDPTDVEREEIGLRGLLDAVEVLEDGSRAADHDG' A
#
# COMPACT_ATOMS: atom_id res chain seq x y z
N MET A 1 -9.35 28.21 9.02
CA MET A 1 -9.10 26.98 8.25
C MET A 1 -7.89 26.37 8.90
N ARG A 2 -7.94 25.09 9.32
CA ARG A 2 -6.74 24.40 9.79
C ARG A 2 -5.74 24.44 8.64
N ASP A 3 -4.50 24.83 8.90
CA ASP A 3 -3.46 24.79 7.88
C ASP A 3 -3.33 23.35 7.41
N GLU A 4 -3.45 23.15 6.10
CA GLU A 4 -3.48 21.83 5.48
C GLU A 4 -2.22 21.03 5.80
N ASN A 5 -1.11 21.72 6.08
CA ASN A 5 0.14 21.13 6.55
C ASN A 5 0.03 20.49 7.95
N ASP A 6 -0.66 21.13 8.89
CA ASP A 6 -0.83 20.60 10.25
C ASP A 6 -1.74 19.37 10.24
N PHE A 7 -2.77 19.38 9.38
CA PHE A 7 -3.66 18.23 9.20
C PHE A 7 -2.93 17.03 8.58
N LEU A 8 -2.09 17.28 7.56
CA LEU A 8 -1.28 16.22 6.94
C LEU A 8 -0.28 15.62 7.92
N HIS A 9 0.31 16.43 8.79
CA HIS A 9 1.25 15.96 9.80
C HIS A 9 0.57 15.13 10.91
N GLU A 10 -0.61 15.55 11.38
CA GLU A 10 -1.41 14.73 12.31
C GLU A 10 -1.78 13.36 11.69
N LEU A 11 -2.17 13.36 10.41
CA LEU A 11 -2.53 12.13 9.68
C LEU A 11 -1.34 11.18 9.48
N GLU A 12 -0.16 11.72 9.20
CA GLU A 12 1.07 10.94 9.05
C GLU A 12 1.40 10.16 10.34
N ILE A 13 1.29 10.82 11.51
CA ILE A 13 1.52 10.21 12.82
C ILE A 13 0.50 9.10 13.10
N GLU A 14 -0.77 9.33 12.76
CA GLU A 14 -1.84 8.35 12.95
C GLU A 14 -1.61 7.09 12.08
N VAL A 15 -1.23 7.29 10.82
CA VAL A 15 -0.93 6.20 9.88
C VAL A 15 0.33 5.42 10.31
N GLU A 16 1.40 6.10 10.75
CA GLU A 16 2.60 5.41 11.26
C GLU A 16 2.31 4.58 12.51
N ALA A 17 1.44 5.08 13.40
CA ALA A 17 1.00 4.34 14.58
C ALA A 17 0.23 3.07 14.16
N GLU A 18 -0.72 3.17 13.22
CA GLU A 18 -1.46 2.02 12.72
C GLU A 18 -0.55 0.99 12.03
N VAL A 19 0.37 1.44 11.18
CA VAL A 19 1.36 0.57 10.51
C VAL A 19 2.22 -0.15 11.54
N THR A 20 2.68 0.56 12.58
CA THR A 20 3.48 -0.04 13.65
C THR A 20 2.69 -1.10 14.41
N MET A 21 1.39 -0.87 14.69
CA MET A 21 0.54 -1.87 15.34
C MET A 21 0.31 -3.09 14.43
N VAL A 22 0.08 -2.87 13.14
CA VAL A 22 -0.10 -3.95 12.15
C VAL A 22 1.18 -4.77 12.04
N VAL A 23 2.35 -4.14 11.89
CA VAL A 23 3.64 -4.84 11.81
C VAL A 23 3.97 -5.58 13.11
N ALA A 24 3.68 -4.97 14.27
CA ALA A 24 3.87 -5.62 15.57
C ALA A 24 2.94 -6.82 15.78
N GLY A 25 1.70 -6.78 15.27
CA GLY A 25 0.77 -7.91 15.27
C GLY A 25 1.08 -8.96 14.20
N HIS A 26 1.65 -8.56 13.07
CA HIS A 26 1.91 -9.42 11.92
C HIS A 26 3.21 -10.24 12.05
N SER A 27 4.11 -9.87 12.96
CA SER A 27 5.46 -10.47 12.98
C SER A 27 5.59 -11.82 13.72
N ALA A 28 4.53 -12.37 14.33
CA ALA A 28 4.65 -13.66 15.03
C ALA A 28 3.39 -14.54 15.13
N GLU A 29 2.18 -14.02 14.92
CA GLU A 29 0.97 -14.77 15.34
C GLU A 29 0.25 -15.44 14.16
N THR A 30 0.07 -14.79 13.01
CA THR A 30 -0.78 -15.32 11.94
C THR A 30 -0.24 -16.55 11.19
N ALA A 31 1.09 -16.70 11.08
CA ALA A 31 1.70 -17.85 10.41
C ALA A 31 1.60 -19.17 11.22
N ASP A 32 1.30 -19.08 12.53
CA ASP A 32 1.17 -20.23 13.44
C ASP A 32 -0.29 -20.47 13.88
N LEU A 33 -1.22 -19.58 13.47
CA LEU A 33 -2.65 -19.74 13.73
C LEU A 33 -3.25 -20.83 12.82
N PRO A 34 -4.20 -21.63 13.33
CA PRO A 34 -4.93 -22.57 12.51
C PRO A 34 -5.67 -21.83 11.38
N ILE A 35 -5.74 -22.44 10.19
CA ILE A 35 -6.33 -21.86 8.96
C ILE A 35 -7.75 -21.30 9.20
N THR A 36 -8.49 -21.83 10.19
CA THR A 36 -9.83 -21.35 10.57
C THR A 36 -9.86 -19.98 11.25
N GLU A 37 -8.72 -19.50 11.75
CA GLU A 37 -8.56 -18.20 12.42
C GLU A 37 -7.87 -17.16 11.53
N TRP A 38 -7.53 -17.52 10.30
CA TRP A 38 -7.02 -16.55 9.34
C TRP A 38 -8.12 -15.59 8.91
N LEU A 39 -7.89 -14.30 9.14
CA LEU A 39 -8.77 -13.23 8.66
C LEU A 39 -8.70 -13.07 7.14
N TYR A 40 -7.55 -13.39 6.53
CA TYR A 40 -7.30 -13.33 5.09
C TYR A 40 -6.44 -14.51 4.67
N ASP A 41 -6.72 -15.08 3.48
CA ASP A 41 -5.88 -16.13 2.91
C ASP A 41 -4.54 -15.51 2.44
N PRO A 42 -3.38 -15.99 2.92
CA PRO A 42 -2.07 -15.51 2.50
C PRO A 42 -1.87 -15.54 0.98
N THR A 43 -2.48 -16.50 0.30
CA THR A 43 -2.45 -16.63 -1.16
C THR A 43 -3.24 -15.52 -1.85
N ASP A 44 -4.37 -15.10 -1.27
CA ASP A 44 -5.16 -14.00 -1.82
C ASP A 44 -4.43 -12.66 -1.62
N VAL A 45 -3.78 -12.47 -0.47
CA VAL A 45 -2.93 -11.31 -0.20
C VAL A 45 -1.75 -11.23 -1.18
N GLU A 46 -1.05 -12.35 -1.41
CA GLU A 46 0.05 -12.41 -2.39
C GLU A 46 -0.42 -12.10 -3.82
N ARG A 47 -1.59 -12.62 -4.20
CA ARG A 47 -2.18 -12.34 -5.52
C ARG A 47 -2.59 -10.88 -5.69
N GLU A 48 -3.14 -10.27 -4.65
CA GLU A 48 -3.48 -8.86 -4.66
C GLU A 48 -2.22 -7.99 -4.79
N GLU A 49 -1.15 -8.32 -4.05
CA GLU A 49 0.14 -7.63 -4.14
C GLU A 49 0.72 -7.69 -5.57
N ILE A 50 0.72 -8.88 -6.19
CA ILE A 50 1.18 -9.06 -7.57
C ILE A 50 0.33 -8.23 -8.55
N GLY A 51 -0.98 -8.19 -8.35
CA GLY A 51 -1.89 -7.40 -9.17
C GLY A 51 -1.62 -5.89 -9.06
N LEU A 52 -1.43 -5.40 -7.84
CA LEU A 52 -1.12 -4.00 -7.56
C LEU A 52 0.23 -3.60 -8.16
N ARG A 53 1.26 -4.45 -8.06
CA ARG A 53 2.56 -4.20 -8.69
C ARG A 53 2.44 -4.13 -10.21
N GLY A 54 1.72 -5.05 -10.83
CA GLY A 54 1.50 -5.04 -12.28
C GLY A 54 0.73 -3.81 -12.77
N LEU A 55 -0.25 -3.33 -11.98
CA LEU A 55 -0.95 -2.08 -12.29
C LEU A 55 -0.03 -0.87 -12.18
N LEU A 56 0.82 -0.82 -11.16
CA LEU A 56 1.80 0.27 -10.99
C LEU A 56 2.76 0.34 -12.17
N ASP A 57 3.31 -0.81 -12.60
CA ASP A 57 4.19 -0.89 -13.76
C ASP A 57 3.47 -0.42 -15.04
N ALA A 58 2.21 -0.78 -15.23
CA ALA A 58 1.42 -0.34 -16.38
C ALA A 58 1.16 1.19 -16.36
N VAL A 59 0.98 1.77 -15.18
CA VAL A 59 0.81 3.23 -15.01
C VAL A 59 2.12 3.95 -15.32
N GLU A 60 3.26 3.48 -14.82
CA GLU A 60 4.57 4.08 -15.08
C GLU A 60 4.90 4.11 -16.58
N VAL A 61 4.64 3.00 -17.28
CA VAL A 61 4.81 2.92 -18.74
C VAL A 61 3.91 3.91 -19.48
N LEU A 62 2.67 4.10 -19.02
CA LEU A 62 1.74 5.05 -19.64
C LEU A 62 2.16 6.51 -19.38
N GLU A 63 2.63 6.83 -18.18
CA GLU A 63 3.12 8.18 -17.85
C GLU A 63 4.38 8.56 -18.63
N ASP A 64 5.33 7.63 -18.76
CA ASP A 64 6.54 7.84 -19.58
C ASP A 64 6.19 8.01 -21.06
N GLY A 65 5.23 7.23 -21.57
CA GLY A 65 4.71 7.40 -22.94
C GLY A 65 4.02 8.74 -23.17
N SER A 66 3.26 9.23 -22.19
CA SER A 66 2.58 10.54 -22.25
C SER A 66 3.60 11.68 -22.25
N ARG A 67 4.60 11.64 -21.37
CA ARG A 67 5.66 12.66 -21.31
C ARG A 67 6.52 12.71 -22.56
N ALA A 68 6.73 11.57 -23.21
CA ALA A 68 7.41 11.51 -24.50
C ALA A 68 6.59 12.16 -25.63
N ALA A 69 5.25 12.08 -25.57
CA ALA A 69 4.36 12.74 -26.53
C ALA A 69 4.26 14.27 -26.30
N ASP A 70 4.39 14.73 -25.06
CA ASP A 70 4.39 16.17 -24.72
C ASP A 70 5.70 16.89 -25.07
N HIS A 71 6.80 16.17 -25.32
CA HIS A 71 8.10 16.74 -25.70
C HIS A 71 8.31 16.90 -27.23
N ASP A 72 7.34 16.46 -28.06
CA ASP A 72 7.35 16.60 -29.53
C ASP A 72 6.37 17.68 -30.05
N GLY A 73 5.89 18.58 -29.16
CA GLY A 73 4.96 19.67 -29.48
C GLY A 73 5.62 20.96 -29.99
#